data_AF-A0A9P6P3I2-F1
#
_entry.id   AF-A0A9P6P3I2-F1
#
_cell.length_a   1.000
_cell.length_b   1.000
_cell.length_c   1.000
_cell.angle_alpha   90.00
_cell.angle_beta   90.00
_cell.angle_gamma   90.00
#
_symmetry.space_group_name_H-M   'P 1'
#
loop_
_entity.id
_entity.type
_entity.pdbx_description
1 polymer ?
#
loop_
_entity_poly.entity_id
_entity_poly.type
_entity_poly.pdbx_seq_one_letter_code
_entity_poly.pdbx_strand_id
1 'polypeptide(L)'
;MYWELAKSNAAATGLMIVSAREYFQDSIPYIWWKDAVPNYQSMGSEDLPSDIVFGHRFTTVVLDPLAYLKWLEQQFMTLGGKRKYCSISHIRDALEDDVADVIVNTLNDALSTGCTNRHRKSISKMTNLIADACHLRTVVAVKGRDEWQLVPRLTGTVAIGSTEPQGIMEKVGKFDLGAEKLRVLGIKVDLCDAREDGPRVENEFVGNWPVWQTHPDYP
;
A
#
# COMPACT_ATOMS: atom_id res chain seq x y z
N MET A 1 10.31 12.81 2.29
CA MET A 1 9.81 12.32 3.59
C MET A 1 10.18 10.86 3.83
N TYR A 2 9.62 9.87 3.10
CA TYR A 2 9.95 8.44 3.30
C TYR A 2 11.43 8.11 3.12
N TRP A 3 12.08 8.70 2.13
CA TRP A 3 13.52 8.55 1.90
C TRP A 3 14.37 8.95 3.11
N GLU A 4 14.03 10.04 3.77
CA GLU A 4 14.76 10.51 4.94
C GLU A 4 14.49 9.62 6.15
N LEU A 5 13.24 9.23 6.37
CA LEU A 5 12.90 8.26 7.43
C LEU A 5 13.60 6.91 7.22
N ALA A 6 13.71 6.44 5.99
CA ALA A 6 14.44 5.21 5.66
C ALA A 6 15.95 5.32 5.87
N LYS A 7 16.53 6.53 5.81
CA LYS A 7 17.95 6.76 6.12
C LYS A 7 18.20 6.91 7.62
N SER A 8 17.35 7.66 8.32
CA SER A 8 17.59 8.05 9.71
C SER A 8 16.96 7.09 10.72
N ASN A 9 15.80 6.50 10.40
CA ASN A 9 14.93 5.80 11.35
C ASN A 9 14.44 4.44 10.81
N ALA A 10 15.18 3.78 9.91
CA ALA A 10 14.79 2.51 9.28
C ALA A 10 14.30 1.46 10.28
N ALA A 11 15.07 1.18 11.33
CA ALA A 11 14.75 0.17 12.33
C ALA A 11 13.44 0.44 13.08
N ALA A 12 13.17 1.70 13.44
CA ALA A 12 11.96 2.08 14.16
C ALA A 12 10.72 2.08 13.25
N THR A 13 10.89 2.51 12.00
CA THR A 13 9.79 2.67 11.04
C THR A 13 9.49 1.41 10.23
N GLY A 14 10.43 0.46 10.16
CA GLY A 14 10.35 -0.67 9.23
C GLY A 14 10.56 -0.28 7.77
N LEU A 15 11.04 0.94 7.49
CA LEU A 15 11.36 1.40 6.14
C LEU A 15 12.74 0.88 5.70
N MET A 16 12.87 0.57 4.42
CA MET A 16 14.12 0.10 3.82
C MET A 16 14.27 0.67 2.41
N ILE A 17 15.46 1.18 2.09
CA ILE A 17 15.84 1.53 0.72
C ILE A 17 16.25 0.27 -0.01
N VAL A 18 15.68 0.04 -1.19
CA VAL A 18 15.86 -1.18 -1.98
C VAL A 18 16.03 -0.89 -3.45
N SER A 19 16.69 -1.80 -4.16
CA SER A 19 16.58 -1.86 -5.62
C SER A 19 15.23 -2.49 -5.99
N ALA A 20 14.59 -1.99 -7.03
CA ALA A 20 13.36 -2.53 -7.58
C ALA A 20 13.56 -2.87 -9.05
N ARG A 21 12.93 -3.97 -9.47
CA ARG A 21 12.81 -4.41 -10.85
C ARG A 21 11.33 -4.60 -11.15
N GLU A 22 10.79 -3.88 -12.11
CA GLU A 22 9.46 -4.16 -12.61
C GLU A 22 9.52 -4.65 -14.05
N TYR A 23 8.68 -5.62 -14.34
CA TYR A 23 8.60 -6.31 -15.62
C TYR A 23 7.17 -6.26 -16.14
N PHE A 24 7.01 -6.10 -17.44
CA PHE A 24 5.73 -6.01 -18.13
C PHE A 24 5.68 -7.08 -19.22
N GLN A 25 4.63 -7.89 -19.20
CA GLN A 25 4.47 -9.01 -20.15
C GLN A 25 3.78 -8.60 -21.45
N ASP A 26 2.94 -7.56 -21.41
CA ASP A 26 1.98 -7.28 -22.49
C ASP A 26 2.12 -5.91 -23.12
N SER A 27 2.84 -4.98 -22.49
CA SER A 27 2.92 -3.60 -22.97
C SER A 27 4.18 -2.89 -22.49
N ILE A 28 4.50 -1.80 -23.19
CA ILE A 28 5.48 -0.81 -22.76
C ILE A 28 4.71 0.36 -22.12
N PRO A 29 4.72 0.50 -20.80
CA PRO A 29 4.00 1.57 -20.11
C PRO A 29 4.70 2.94 -20.27
N TYR A 30 3.92 4.02 -20.12
CA TYR A 30 4.48 5.35 -19.90
C TYR A 30 4.88 5.51 -18.41
N ILE A 31 6.18 5.61 -18.13
CA ILE A 31 6.70 5.75 -16.77
C ILE A 31 6.76 7.22 -16.36
N TRP A 32 5.62 7.74 -15.89
CA TRP A 32 5.47 9.14 -15.46
C TRP A 32 6.28 9.49 -14.20
N TRP A 33 6.61 8.51 -13.36
CA TRP A 33 7.28 8.69 -12.07
C TRP A 33 8.80 8.46 -12.09
N LYS A 34 9.39 8.17 -13.26
CA LYS A 34 10.81 7.81 -13.41
C LYS A 34 11.78 8.84 -12.79
N ASP A 35 11.42 10.13 -12.86
CA ASP A 35 12.25 11.24 -12.36
C ASP A 35 12.06 11.47 -10.86
N ALA A 36 11.04 10.85 -10.24
CA ALA A 36 10.80 10.90 -8.80
C ALA A 36 11.59 9.85 -8.02
N VAL A 37 12.25 8.91 -8.72
CA VAL A 37 13.02 7.82 -8.10
C VAL A 37 14.50 7.86 -8.51
N PRO A 38 15.44 7.52 -7.62
CA PRO A 38 16.85 7.42 -7.98
C PRO A 38 17.14 6.24 -8.91
N ASN A 39 18.20 6.36 -9.70
CA ASN A 39 18.79 5.27 -10.49
C ASN A 39 17.81 4.57 -11.45
N TYR A 40 16.81 5.28 -11.96
CA TYR A 40 15.90 4.74 -12.96
C TYR A 40 16.64 4.40 -14.26
N GLN A 41 16.46 3.18 -14.75
CA GLN A 41 17.04 2.68 -15.99
C GLN A 41 16.10 1.65 -16.63
N SER A 42 15.83 1.78 -17.93
CA SER A 42 15.21 0.70 -18.72
C SER A 42 16.23 -0.44 -18.89
N MET A 43 15.74 -1.68 -18.91
CA MET A 43 16.56 -2.87 -19.13
C MET A 43 16.71 -3.16 -20.63
N GLY A 44 17.86 -3.68 -21.05
CA GLY A 44 18.07 -4.18 -22.41
C GLY A 44 17.32 -5.49 -22.64
N SER A 45 17.00 -5.82 -23.88
CA SER A 45 16.28 -7.05 -24.24
C SER A 45 16.98 -8.33 -23.79
N GLU A 46 18.32 -8.29 -23.73
CA GLU A 46 19.21 -9.36 -23.28
C GLU A 46 19.14 -9.63 -21.77
N ASP A 47 18.70 -8.65 -20.99
CA ASP A 47 18.52 -8.75 -19.54
C ASP A 47 17.09 -9.21 -19.16
N LEU A 48 16.18 -9.32 -20.15
CA LEU A 48 14.79 -9.66 -19.93
C LEU A 48 14.55 -11.17 -20.01
N PRO A 49 13.73 -11.75 -19.11
CA PRO A 49 13.20 -13.09 -19.29
C PRO A 49 12.37 -13.20 -20.59
N SER A 50 12.27 -14.40 -21.15
CA SER A 50 11.67 -14.64 -22.47
C SER A 50 10.19 -14.26 -22.61
N ASP A 51 9.46 -14.16 -21.49
CA ASP A 51 8.04 -13.80 -21.43
C ASP A 51 7.80 -12.33 -21.05
N ILE A 52 8.85 -11.50 -21.02
CA ILE A 52 8.79 -10.09 -20.68
C ILE A 52 9.09 -9.22 -21.90
N VAL A 53 8.21 -8.25 -22.19
CA VAL A 53 8.39 -7.31 -23.30
C VAL A 53 9.11 -6.02 -22.89
N PHE A 54 9.06 -5.67 -21.61
CA PHE A 54 9.70 -4.47 -21.08
C PHE A 54 10.04 -4.64 -19.60
N GLY A 55 11.17 -4.09 -19.19
CA GLY A 55 11.55 -4.02 -17.79
C GLY A 55 12.34 -2.77 -17.47
N HIS A 56 12.25 -2.33 -16.22
CA HIS A 56 13.06 -1.24 -15.71
C HIS A 56 13.51 -1.52 -14.28
N ARG A 57 14.62 -0.91 -13.90
CA ARG A 57 15.15 -0.91 -12.54
C ARG A 57 15.24 0.50 -12.00
N PHE A 58 15.05 0.64 -10.70
CA PHE A 58 15.17 1.90 -9.98
C PHE A 58 15.41 1.63 -8.50
N THR A 59 15.78 2.65 -7.74
CA THR A 59 15.83 2.57 -6.28
C THR A 59 14.52 3.08 -5.71
N THR A 60 13.96 2.41 -4.71
CA THR A 60 12.73 2.84 -4.03
C THR A 60 12.81 2.60 -2.52
N VAL A 61 11.74 2.94 -1.81
CA VAL A 61 11.55 2.63 -0.40
C VAL A 61 10.42 1.62 -0.26
N VAL A 62 10.66 0.56 0.49
CA VAL A 62 9.63 -0.38 0.94
C VAL A 62 9.41 -0.23 2.43
N LEU A 63 8.21 -0.61 2.90
CA LEU A 63 7.86 -0.58 4.31
C LEU A 63 7.34 -1.95 4.76
N ASP A 64 7.63 -2.31 6.00
CA ASP A 64 6.89 -3.35 6.71
C ASP A 64 5.63 -2.73 7.33
N PRO A 65 4.41 -3.09 6.87
CA PRO A 65 3.19 -2.45 7.34
C PRO A 65 2.99 -2.56 8.85
N LEU A 66 3.37 -3.69 9.45
CA LEU A 66 3.15 -3.92 10.89
C LEU A 66 4.09 -3.07 11.74
N ALA A 67 5.33 -2.87 11.28
CA ALA A 67 6.27 -2.00 11.97
C ALA A 67 5.89 -0.53 11.79
N TYR A 68 5.56 -0.12 10.56
CA TYR A 68 5.26 1.27 10.25
C TYR A 68 3.97 1.76 10.93
N LEU A 69 2.91 0.95 10.97
CA LEU A 69 1.67 1.30 11.69
C LEU A 69 1.89 1.45 13.20
N LYS A 70 2.70 0.57 13.81
CA LYS A 70 3.08 0.70 15.23
C LYS A 70 3.86 1.98 15.48
N TRP A 71 4.77 2.34 14.58
CA TRP A 71 5.52 3.59 14.68
C TRP A 71 4.60 4.82 14.56
N LEU A 72 3.68 4.84 13.59
CA LEU A 72 2.71 5.92 13.43
C LEU A 72 1.82 6.07 14.66
N GLU A 73 1.33 4.96 15.22
CA GLU A 73 0.57 4.96 16.46
C GLU A 73 1.38 5.58 17.62
N GLN A 74 2.65 5.19 17.76
CA GLN A 74 3.52 5.79 18.79
C GLN A 74 3.71 7.29 18.60
N GLN A 75 3.87 7.76 17.35
CA GLN A 75 3.97 9.19 17.07
C GLN A 75 2.67 9.90 17.46
N PHE A 76 1.52 9.36 17.07
CA PHE A 76 0.20 9.91 17.42
C PHE A 76 0.00 10.02 18.93
N MET A 77 0.32 8.97 19.69
CA MET A 77 0.19 8.97 21.15
C MET A 77 1.17 9.94 21.82
N THR A 78 2.39 10.07 21.31
CA THR A 78 3.41 11.00 21.84
C THR A 78 3.00 12.46 21.65
N LEU A 79 2.25 12.76 20.58
CA LEU A 79 1.69 14.08 20.31
C LEU A 79 0.38 14.35 21.09
N GLY A 80 0.01 13.48 22.04
CA GLY A 80 -1.18 13.63 22.88
C GLY A 80 -2.44 13.02 22.31
N GLY A 81 -2.34 12.29 21.19
CA GLY A 81 -3.43 11.50 20.64
C GLY A 81 -3.94 10.46 21.64
N LYS A 82 -5.23 10.14 21.55
CA LYS A 82 -5.90 9.13 22.38
C LYS A 82 -6.51 8.06 21.50
N ARG A 83 -6.46 6.80 21.95
CA ARG A 83 -7.04 5.66 21.25
C ARG A 83 -8.18 5.06 22.08
N LYS A 84 -9.32 4.82 21.45
CA LYS A 84 -10.47 4.11 22.00
C LYS A 84 -10.79 2.93 21.10
N TYR A 85 -10.92 1.74 21.67
CA TYR A 85 -11.47 0.59 20.96
C TYR A 85 -12.99 0.63 21.08
N CYS A 86 -13.67 0.72 19.95
CA CYS A 86 -15.13 0.71 19.88
C CYS A 86 -15.60 0.10 18.57
N SER A 87 -16.84 -0.38 18.55
CA SER A 87 -17.55 -0.73 17.31
C SER A 87 -18.52 0.39 17.03
N ILE A 88 -18.45 0.97 15.83
CA ILE A 88 -19.38 2.02 15.38
C ILE A 88 -20.34 1.43 14.36
N SER A 89 -21.63 1.68 14.55
CA SER A 89 -22.70 1.25 13.66
C SER A 89 -23.20 2.40 12.78
N HIS A 90 -22.78 3.63 13.06
CA HIS A 90 -22.94 4.80 12.19
C HIS A 90 -21.75 5.75 12.40
N ILE A 91 -21.36 6.52 11.39
CA ILE A 91 -20.31 7.56 11.56
C ILE A 91 -20.65 8.59 12.68
N ARG A 92 -21.94 8.71 13.03
CA ARG A 92 -22.40 9.63 14.09
C ARG A 92 -22.12 9.08 15.48
N ASP A 93 -21.95 7.77 15.61
CA ASP A 93 -21.54 7.14 16.87
C ASP A 93 -20.13 7.57 17.27
N ALA A 94 -19.31 8.01 16.30
CA ALA A 94 -18.01 8.62 16.59
C ALA A 94 -18.10 10.04 17.17
N LEU A 95 -19.29 10.67 17.16
CA LEU A 95 -19.55 12.00 17.75
C LEU A 95 -20.12 11.93 19.18
N GLU A 96 -20.23 10.74 19.79
CA GLU A 96 -21.01 10.45 21.01
C GLU A 96 -20.80 11.38 22.22
N ASP A 97 -19.76 12.22 22.24
CA ASP A 97 -19.42 13.10 23.37
C ASP A 97 -19.48 14.62 23.09
N ASP A 98 -19.96 15.08 21.91
CA ASP A 98 -19.92 16.50 21.49
C ASP A 98 -18.52 17.16 21.54
N VAL A 99 -17.45 16.36 21.68
CA VAL A 99 -16.06 16.84 21.78
C VAL A 99 -15.43 17.09 20.41
N ALA A 100 -15.92 16.43 19.36
CA ALA A 100 -15.32 16.46 18.04
C ALA A 100 -16.22 17.21 17.05
N ASP A 101 -15.73 18.32 16.50
CA ASP A 101 -16.39 19.06 15.42
C ASP A 101 -16.20 18.43 14.04
N VAL A 102 -15.17 17.59 13.89
CA VAL A 102 -14.74 17.01 12.61
C VAL A 102 -14.41 15.54 12.77
N ILE A 103 -14.90 14.73 11.83
CA ILE A 103 -14.53 13.32 11.71
C ILE A 103 -13.75 13.12 10.41
N VAL A 104 -12.60 12.44 10.52
CA VAL A 104 -11.90 11.90 9.36
C VAL A 104 -12.29 10.43 9.21
N ASN A 105 -13.15 10.13 8.24
CA ASN A 105 -13.57 8.76 7.97
C ASN A 105 -12.51 8.01 7.15
N THR A 106 -11.77 7.12 7.81
CA THR A 106 -10.80 6.23 7.16
C THR A 106 -11.25 4.76 7.14
N LEU A 107 -12.52 4.49 7.42
CA LEU A 107 -13.05 3.13 7.36
C LEU A 107 -13.16 2.68 5.91
N ASN A 108 -12.94 1.38 5.71
CA ASN A 108 -13.35 0.77 4.46
C ASN A 108 -14.88 0.78 4.37
N ASP A 109 -15.38 1.01 3.17
CA ASP A 109 -16.79 1.31 2.91
C ASP A 109 -17.76 0.14 3.23
N ALA A 110 -17.24 -1.05 3.58
CA ALA A 110 -18.05 -2.15 4.12
C ALA A 110 -18.64 -1.85 5.50
N LEU A 111 -18.05 -0.89 6.23
CA LEU A 111 -18.47 -0.46 7.58
C LEU A 111 -18.95 0.99 7.61
N SER A 112 -19.08 1.65 6.45
CA SER A 112 -19.58 3.03 6.32
C SER A 112 -21.11 3.10 6.42
N THR A 113 -21.68 2.42 7.40
CA THR A 113 -23.07 2.63 7.78
C THR A 113 -23.25 4.11 8.10
N GLY A 114 -24.12 4.79 7.34
CA GLY A 114 -24.41 6.21 7.53
C GLY A 114 -23.75 7.20 6.57
N CYS A 115 -22.78 6.80 5.74
CA CYS A 115 -22.36 7.60 4.61
C CYS A 115 -23.14 7.17 3.37
N THR A 116 -23.59 8.11 2.53
CA THR A 116 -24.25 7.78 1.26
C THR A 116 -23.23 7.35 0.20
N ASN A 117 -22.43 6.32 0.48
CA ASN A 117 -21.55 5.79 -0.54
C ASN A 117 -22.34 4.78 -1.40
N ARG A 118 -22.87 5.28 -2.52
CA ARG A 118 -23.62 4.47 -3.50
C ARG A 118 -22.72 3.87 -4.59
N HIS A 119 -21.40 4.05 -4.46
CA HIS A 119 -20.47 3.61 -5.48
C HIS A 119 -20.20 2.11 -5.37
N ARG A 120 -19.96 1.50 -6.53
CA ARG A 120 -19.75 0.07 -6.65
C ARG A 120 -18.33 -0.27 -6.18
N LYS A 121 -18.24 -1.41 -5.51
CA LYS A 121 -17.01 -1.88 -4.85
C LYS A 121 -16.32 -2.88 -5.75
N SER A 122 -15.00 -2.75 -5.86
CA SER A 122 -14.15 -3.82 -6.33
C SER A 122 -13.33 -4.33 -5.13
N ILE A 123 -13.47 -5.61 -4.84
CA ILE A 123 -12.63 -6.29 -3.85
C ILE A 123 -11.70 -7.18 -4.64
N SER A 124 -10.42 -6.87 -4.62
CA SER A 124 -9.41 -7.79 -5.14
C SER A 124 -8.83 -8.60 -3.99
N LYS A 125 -8.62 -9.89 -4.26
CA LYS A 125 -8.01 -10.83 -3.32
C LYS A 125 -6.58 -11.08 -3.76
N MET A 126 -5.63 -10.77 -2.89
CA MET A 126 -4.22 -11.10 -3.09
C MET A 126 -3.80 -12.14 -2.07
N THR A 127 -3.17 -13.21 -2.52
CA THR A 127 -2.56 -14.21 -1.65
C THR A 127 -1.08 -13.86 -1.51
N ASN A 128 -0.64 -13.60 -0.28
CA ASN A 128 0.73 -13.30 0.08
C ASN A 128 1.37 -14.51 0.77
N LEU A 129 2.35 -15.11 0.11
CA LEU A 129 3.25 -16.06 0.74
C LEU A 129 4.33 -15.29 1.50
N ILE A 130 4.49 -15.59 2.79
CA ILE A 130 5.56 -15.02 3.61
C ILE A 130 6.68 -16.03 3.69
N ALA A 131 7.90 -15.63 3.29
CA ALA A 131 9.09 -16.48 3.37
C ALA A 131 10.23 -15.80 4.11
N ASP A 132 11.07 -16.60 4.76
CA ASP A 132 12.40 -16.20 5.22
C ASP A 132 13.32 -16.08 4.00
N ALA A 133 13.94 -14.92 3.85
CA ALA A 133 14.74 -14.56 2.69
C ALA A 133 15.68 -13.39 3.01
N CYS A 134 16.46 -13.48 4.08
CA CYS A 134 17.30 -12.37 4.55
C CYS A 134 18.35 -11.89 3.54
N HIS A 135 18.66 -12.72 2.54
CA HIS A 135 19.55 -12.42 1.42
C HIS A 135 18.89 -11.56 0.33
N LEU A 136 17.56 -11.45 0.30
CA LEU A 136 16.83 -10.67 -0.69
C LEU A 136 16.56 -9.25 -0.20
N ARG A 137 17.04 -8.28 -0.98
CA ARG A 137 16.79 -6.84 -0.78
C ARG A 137 16.31 -6.15 -2.06
N THR A 138 15.79 -6.93 -2.99
CA THR A 138 15.29 -6.45 -4.27
C THR A 138 13.78 -6.64 -4.33
N VAL A 139 13.04 -5.60 -4.71
CA VAL A 139 11.64 -5.73 -5.11
C VAL A 139 11.60 -6.28 -6.52
N VAL A 140 10.72 -7.25 -6.76
CA VAL A 140 10.38 -7.71 -8.10
C VAL A 140 8.88 -7.59 -8.27
N ALA A 141 8.41 -6.96 -9.33
CA ALA A 141 7.01 -6.98 -9.71
C ALA A 141 6.88 -7.35 -11.19
N VAL A 142 5.98 -8.27 -11.50
CA VAL A 142 5.62 -8.67 -12.85
C VAL A 142 4.18 -8.24 -13.06
N LYS A 143 3.93 -7.47 -14.12
CA LYS A 143 2.62 -6.92 -14.48
C LYS A 143 2.19 -7.48 -15.85
N GLY A 144 0.91 -7.78 -15.99
CA GLY A 144 0.32 -8.35 -17.20
C GLY A 144 -0.56 -9.57 -16.90
N ARG A 145 -0.54 -10.56 -17.79
CA ARG A 145 -1.32 -11.80 -17.66
C ARG A 145 -1.09 -12.56 -16.34
N ASP A 146 0.16 -12.66 -15.88
CA ASP A 146 0.55 -13.40 -14.68
C ASP A 146 1.09 -12.44 -13.61
N GLU A 147 0.23 -11.59 -13.05
CA GLU A 147 0.66 -10.56 -12.10
C GLU A 147 1.11 -11.14 -10.75
N TRP A 148 2.32 -10.77 -10.32
CA TRP A 148 2.81 -11.06 -8.97
C TRP A 148 3.90 -10.09 -8.55
N GLN A 149 4.18 -10.06 -7.25
CA GLN A 149 5.25 -9.24 -6.68
C GLN A 149 5.97 -9.96 -5.54
N LEU A 150 7.24 -9.63 -5.35
CA LEU A 150 8.07 -9.98 -4.22
C LEU A 150 8.57 -8.70 -3.58
N VAL A 151 8.24 -8.51 -2.31
CA VAL A 151 8.59 -7.31 -1.54
C VAL A 151 9.39 -7.72 -0.30
N PRO A 152 10.68 -7.40 -0.22
CA PRO A 152 11.49 -7.67 0.97
C PRO A 152 11.12 -6.71 2.11
N ARG A 153 11.23 -7.21 3.33
CA ARG A 153 10.96 -6.46 4.56
C ARG A 153 12.22 -6.38 5.41
N LEU A 154 12.29 -5.33 6.23
CA LEU A 154 13.45 -5.09 7.10
C LEU A 154 13.72 -6.26 8.07
N THR A 155 12.67 -7.04 8.40
CA THR A 155 12.74 -8.23 9.26
C THR A 155 13.50 -9.42 8.66
N GLY A 156 13.98 -9.33 7.41
CA GLY A 156 14.64 -10.43 6.71
C GLY A 156 13.67 -11.41 6.06
N THR A 157 12.39 -11.08 6.00
CA THR A 157 11.37 -11.85 5.30
C THR A 157 10.96 -11.16 4.00
N VAL A 158 10.38 -11.91 3.08
CA VAL A 158 9.74 -11.39 1.87
C VAL A 158 8.25 -11.72 1.88
N ALA A 159 7.45 -10.82 1.31
CA ALA A 159 6.07 -11.09 0.94
C ALA A 159 6.00 -11.33 -0.57
N ILE A 160 5.47 -12.47 -0.99
CA ILE A 160 5.28 -12.85 -2.39
C ILE A 160 3.79 -12.85 -2.67
N GLY A 161 3.29 -11.78 -3.28
CA GLY A 161 1.88 -11.54 -3.54
C GLY A 161 1.48 -11.91 -4.96
N SER A 162 0.35 -12.60 -5.11
CA SER A 162 -0.27 -12.89 -6.42
C SER A 162 -1.79 -12.97 -6.29
N THR A 163 -2.51 -12.58 -7.34
CA THR A 163 -3.95 -12.86 -7.49
C THR A 163 -4.19 -14.32 -7.89
N GLU A 164 -3.21 -14.95 -8.53
CA GLU A 164 -3.18 -16.35 -8.95
C GLU A 164 -1.96 -17.06 -8.32
N PRO A 165 -2.07 -17.55 -7.08
CA PRO A 165 -0.92 -18.06 -6.32
C PRO A 165 -0.39 -19.42 -6.78
N GLN A 166 -1.10 -20.11 -7.68
CA GLN A 166 -0.67 -21.41 -8.20
C GLN A 166 0.67 -21.26 -8.93
N GLY A 167 1.63 -22.14 -8.61
CA GLY A 167 2.96 -22.13 -9.24
C GLY A 167 3.81 -20.90 -8.91
N ILE A 168 3.47 -20.09 -7.89
CA ILE A 168 4.20 -18.84 -7.61
C ILE A 168 5.70 -19.05 -7.35
N MET A 169 6.09 -20.16 -6.72
CA MET A 169 7.50 -20.47 -6.48
C MET A 169 8.25 -20.79 -7.77
N GLU A 170 7.59 -21.43 -8.74
CA GLU A 170 8.14 -21.68 -10.07
C GLU A 170 8.29 -20.36 -10.85
N LYS A 171 7.29 -19.47 -10.74
CA LYS A 171 7.34 -18.12 -11.32
C LYS A 171 8.52 -17.32 -10.76
N VAL A 172 8.72 -17.34 -9.44
CA VAL A 172 9.86 -16.69 -8.77
C VAL A 172 11.20 -17.33 -9.20
N GLY A 173 11.24 -18.64 -9.39
CA GLY A 173 12.43 -19.39 -9.82
C GLY A 173 12.92 -19.05 -11.24
N LYS A 174 12.10 -18.41 -12.08
CA LYS A 174 12.53 -17.87 -13.39
C LYS A 174 13.49 -16.69 -13.27
N PHE A 175 13.56 -16.07 -12.09
CA PHE A 175 14.39 -14.90 -11.82
C PHE A 175 15.58 -15.30 -10.96
N ASP A 176 16.74 -14.69 -11.22
CA ASP A 176 17.95 -14.90 -10.42
C ASP A 176 17.82 -14.24 -9.04
N LEU A 177 17.05 -14.89 -8.17
CA LEU A 177 16.67 -14.44 -6.83
C LEU A 177 17.03 -15.46 -5.75
N GLY A 178 17.76 -16.53 -6.08
CA GLY A 178 18.07 -17.59 -5.11
C GLY A 178 16.81 -18.24 -4.52
N ALA A 179 15.79 -18.47 -5.36
CA ALA A 179 14.48 -18.98 -4.94
C ALA A 179 14.57 -20.31 -4.18
N GLU A 180 15.62 -21.11 -4.43
CA GLU A 180 15.93 -22.36 -3.74
C GLU A 180 16.24 -22.19 -2.24
N LYS A 181 16.56 -20.98 -1.79
CA LYS A 181 16.86 -20.64 -0.39
C LYS A 181 15.64 -20.12 0.37
N LEU A 182 14.50 -19.94 -0.30
CA LEU A 182 13.29 -19.42 0.31
C LEU A 182 12.66 -20.47 1.22
N ARG A 183 12.40 -20.10 2.48
CA ARG A 183 11.67 -20.94 3.43
C ARG A 183 10.32 -20.31 3.75
N VAL A 184 9.25 -20.93 3.29
CA VAL A 184 7.88 -20.48 3.53
C VAL A 184 7.56 -20.54 5.03
N LEU A 185 7.11 -19.40 5.58
CA LEU A 185 6.71 -19.25 6.98
C LEU A 185 5.18 -19.24 7.14
N GLY A 186 4.44 -18.85 6.10
CA GLY A 186 2.99 -18.82 6.13
C GLY A 186 2.37 -18.24 4.87
N ILE A 187 1.04 -18.31 4.81
CA ILE A 187 0.23 -17.78 3.72
C ILE A 187 -0.79 -16.84 4.35
N LYS A 188 -0.90 -15.64 3.80
CA LYS A 188 -1.90 -14.64 4.18
C LYS A 188 -2.77 -14.33 2.97
N VAL A 189 -4.06 -14.17 3.20
CA VAL A 189 -4.97 -13.63 2.19
C VAL A 189 -5.30 -12.20 2.61
N ASP A 190 -5.01 -11.26 1.74
CA ASP A 190 -5.34 -9.86 1.93
C ASP A 190 -6.47 -9.47 0.95
N LEU A 191 -7.45 -8.74 1.47
CA LEU A 191 -8.50 -8.12 0.69
C LEU A 191 -8.10 -6.66 0.47
N CYS A 192 -8.03 -6.25 -0.78
CA CYS A 192 -7.86 -4.85 -1.14
C CYS A 192 -9.24 -4.31 -1.50
N ASP A 193 -9.79 -3.48 -0.62
CA ASP A 193 -11.01 -2.76 -0.88
C ASP A 193 -10.69 -1.53 -1.74
N ALA A 194 -11.22 -1.52 -2.95
CA ALA A 194 -11.13 -0.40 -3.86
C ALA A 194 -12.52 0.13 -4.20
N ARG A 195 -12.55 1.42 -4.55
CA ARG A 195 -13.72 2.13 -5.03
C ARG A 195 -13.56 2.31 -6.54
N GLU A 196 -14.58 1.95 -7.32
CA GLU A 196 -14.50 1.90 -8.79
C GLU A 196 -14.12 3.25 -9.43
N ASP A 197 -14.57 4.37 -8.85
CA ASP A 197 -14.25 5.73 -9.30
C ASP A 197 -13.02 6.33 -8.61
N GLY A 198 -12.26 5.51 -7.88
CA GLY A 198 -11.03 5.92 -7.19
C GLY A 198 -11.22 6.28 -5.71
N PRO A 199 -10.13 6.63 -5.01
CA PRO A 199 -10.19 6.97 -3.59
C PRO A 199 -11.04 8.24 -3.34
N ARG A 200 -11.85 8.22 -2.27
CA ARG A 200 -12.66 9.37 -1.85
C ARG A 200 -11.88 10.21 -0.84
N VAL A 201 -11.56 11.45 -1.19
CA VAL A 201 -10.97 12.44 -0.28
C VAL A 201 -11.72 13.75 -0.46
N GLU A 202 -12.76 13.96 0.34
CA GLU A 202 -13.64 15.13 0.26
C GLU A 202 -14.26 15.44 1.63
N ASN A 203 -14.87 16.61 1.74
CA ASN A 203 -15.63 17.02 2.91
C ASN A 203 -17.11 16.67 2.71
N GLU A 204 -17.72 16.06 3.73
CA GLU A 204 -19.17 15.82 3.79
C GLU A 204 -19.72 16.50 5.05
N PHE A 205 -20.66 17.41 4.87
CA PHE A 205 -21.29 18.13 5.99
C PHE A 205 -22.48 17.33 6.51
N VAL A 206 -22.41 16.88 7.75
CA VAL A 206 -23.45 16.05 8.38
C VAL A 206 -24.32 16.94 9.27
N GLY A 207 -25.45 17.44 8.75
CA GLY A 207 -26.44 18.22 9.51
C GLY A 207 -27.14 19.31 8.69
N ASN A 208 -28.16 19.95 9.26
CA ASN A 208 -28.69 21.22 8.75
C ASN A 208 -27.75 22.33 9.21
N TRP A 209 -26.60 22.48 8.55
CA TRP A 209 -25.83 23.70 8.73
C TRP A 209 -26.71 24.86 8.25
N PRO A 210 -26.90 25.93 9.03
CA PRO A 210 -27.50 27.13 8.46
C PRO A 210 -26.64 27.49 7.27
N VAL A 211 -27.23 27.44 6.07
CA VAL A 211 -26.70 28.13 4.90
C VAL A 211 -26.35 29.50 5.45
N TRP A 212 -25.07 29.87 5.43
CA TRP A 212 -24.66 31.21 5.81
C TRP A 212 -25.57 32.15 5.04
N GLN A 213 -26.55 32.74 5.74
CA GLN A 213 -27.21 33.92 5.20
C GLN A 213 -26.04 34.85 5.00
N THR A 214 -25.74 35.14 3.74
CA THR A 214 -24.84 36.21 3.38
C THR A 214 -25.30 37.41 4.19
N HIS A 215 -24.59 37.73 5.27
CA HIS A 215 -24.87 38.92 6.04
C HIS A 215 -24.77 40.08 5.04
N PRO A 216 -25.85 40.85 4.78
CA PRO A 216 -25.79 41.97 3.86
C PRO A 216 -24.89 43.10 4.39
N ASP A 217 -24.48 43.00 5.64
CA ASP A 217 -23.81 44.06 6.38
C ASP A 217 -22.42 43.61 6.81
N TYR A 218 -21.48 43.65 5.85
CA TYR A 218 -20.11 44.02 6.15
C TYR A 218 -19.84 45.36 5.43
N PRO A 219 -19.50 46.44 6.16
CA PRO A 219 -19.06 47.70 5.57
C PRO A 219 -17.70 47.58 4.88
#